data_AF-A0A5D0SVN9-F1
#
_entry.id   AF-A0A5D0SVN9-F1
#
_cell.length_a   1.000
_cell.length_b   1.000
_cell.length_c   1.000
_cell.angle_alpha   90.00
_cell.angle_beta   90.00
_cell.angle_gamma   90.00
#
_symmetry.space_group_name_H-M   'P 1'
#
loop_
_entity.id
_entity.type
_entity.pdbx_description
1 polymer ?
#
loop_
_entity_poly.entity_id
_entity_poly.type
_entity_poly.pdbx_seq_one_letter_code
_entity_poly.pdbx_strand_id
1 'polypeptide(L)'
;MVDLTDLLGDLAEESEALEALVRPLPPADWSRPTPAAGWTIAHQIAHLAWTDHVALLAGTDATAFFASVNAAPDPARLVEAGTREFLAPPAELLARWRAGRASLAAALAACPPGEKLPWYGTRMSPTSMVTA
;
A
#
# COMPACT_ATOMS: atom_id res chain seq x y z
N MET A 1 -10.21 22.06 -6.07
CA MET A 1 -9.93 20.89 -5.20
C MET A 1 -10.04 19.69 -6.11
N VAL A 2 -9.04 18.81 -6.13
CA VAL A 2 -9.07 17.62 -7.01
C VAL A 2 -10.13 16.65 -6.48
N ASP A 3 -10.92 16.05 -7.37
CA ASP A 3 -11.98 15.11 -7.02
C ASP A 3 -11.39 13.75 -6.61
N LEU A 4 -12.04 13.06 -5.65
CA LEU A 4 -11.57 11.74 -5.20
C LEU A 4 -11.65 10.70 -6.33
N THR A 5 -12.65 10.78 -7.18
CA THR A 5 -12.83 9.86 -8.31
C THR A 5 -11.68 10.00 -9.30
N ASP A 6 -11.29 11.24 -9.61
CA ASP A 6 -10.16 11.52 -10.49
C ASP A 6 -8.87 10.96 -9.90
N LEU A 7 -8.60 11.21 -8.61
CA LEU A 7 -7.41 10.68 -7.91
C LEU A 7 -7.37 9.14 -7.90
N LEU A 8 -8.53 8.48 -7.73
CA LEU A 8 -8.61 7.02 -7.80
C LEU A 8 -8.35 6.50 -9.22
N GLY A 9 -8.75 7.25 -10.24
CA GLY A 9 -8.40 7.01 -11.64
C GLY A 9 -6.89 7.08 -11.86
N ASP A 10 -6.27 8.17 -11.43
CA ASP A 10 -4.81 8.36 -11.51
C ASP A 10 -4.06 7.23 -10.79
N LEU A 11 -4.48 6.85 -9.57
CA LEU A 11 -3.89 5.74 -8.83
C LEU A 11 -3.98 4.42 -9.59
N ALA A 12 -5.10 4.16 -10.28
CA ALA A 12 -5.27 2.96 -11.08
C ALA A 12 -4.32 2.95 -12.29
N GLU A 13 -4.23 4.06 -13.02
CA GLU A 13 -3.34 4.20 -14.18
C GLU A 13 -1.85 4.05 -13.79
N GLU A 14 -1.43 4.69 -12.70
CA GLU A 14 -0.06 4.57 -12.17
C GLU A 14 0.25 3.14 -11.71
N SER A 15 -0.73 2.46 -11.10
CA SER A 15 -0.58 1.07 -10.66
C SER A 15 -0.44 0.11 -11.85
N GLU A 16 -1.22 0.31 -12.91
CA GLU A 16 -1.10 -0.47 -14.15
C GLU A 16 0.24 -0.22 -14.85
N ALA A 17 0.70 1.03 -14.90
CA ALA A 17 2.00 1.38 -15.45
C ALA A 17 3.14 0.68 -14.69
N LEU A 18 3.10 0.67 -13.35
CA LEU A 18 4.08 -0.03 -12.53
C LEU A 18 3.99 -1.56 -12.72
N GLU A 19 2.79 -2.14 -12.75
CA GLU A 19 2.60 -3.57 -13.05
C GLU A 19 3.22 -3.93 -14.40
N ALA A 20 3.00 -3.12 -15.43
CA ALA A 20 3.56 -3.35 -16.77
C ALA A 20 5.09 -3.36 -16.79
N LEU A 21 5.76 -2.62 -15.91
CA LEU A 21 7.22 -2.61 -15.77
C LEU A 21 7.75 -3.89 -15.10
N VAL A 22 7.06 -4.42 -14.09
CA VAL A 22 7.58 -5.54 -13.27
C VAL A 22 7.08 -6.91 -13.70
N ARG A 23 5.88 -7.00 -14.28
CA ARG A 23 5.26 -8.24 -14.76
C ARG A 23 6.12 -9.05 -15.75
N PRO A 24 6.82 -8.45 -16.74
CA PRO A 24 7.62 -9.21 -17.69
C PRO A 24 8.97 -9.66 -17.12
N LEU A 25 9.37 -9.20 -15.93
CA LEU A 25 10.65 -9.54 -15.34
C LEU A 25 10.69 -11.02 -14.93
N PRO A 26 11.79 -11.75 -15.20
CA PRO A 26 11.97 -13.08 -14.65
C PRO A 26 12.10 -13.02 -13.12
N PRO A 27 11.75 -14.09 -12.37
CA PRO A 27 11.80 -14.06 -10.91
C PRO A 27 13.15 -13.66 -10.30
N ALA A 28 14.27 -13.98 -10.96
CA ALA A 28 15.60 -13.59 -10.52
C ALA A 28 15.80 -12.07 -10.50
N ASP A 29 15.19 -11.34 -11.43
CA ASP A 29 15.35 -9.88 -11.57
C ASP A 29 14.63 -9.11 -10.46
N TRP A 30 13.68 -9.74 -9.76
CA TRP A 30 13.01 -9.12 -8.60
C TRP A 30 13.94 -8.91 -7.40
N SER A 31 15.12 -9.56 -7.42
CA SER A 31 16.20 -9.34 -6.45
C SER A 31 17.11 -8.15 -6.80
N ARG A 32 16.91 -7.49 -7.95
CA ARG A 32 17.71 -6.33 -8.34
C ARG A 32 17.56 -5.19 -7.31
N PRO A 33 18.67 -4.57 -6.88
CA PRO A 33 18.62 -3.47 -5.92
C PRO A 33 17.97 -2.22 -6.52
N THR A 34 17.38 -1.42 -5.66
CA THR A 34 16.80 -0.11 -5.99
C THR A 34 17.62 1.00 -5.31
N PRO A 35 17.41 2.28 -5.65
CA PRO A 35 18.09 3.39 -4.96
C PRO A 35 17.82 3.44 -3.45
N ALA A 36 16.72 2.85 -2.98
CA ALA A 36 16.50 2.62 -1.55
C ALA A 36 17.47 1.52 -1.08
N ALA A 37 18.49 1.93 -0.32
CA ALA A 37 19.55 1.04 0.14
C ALA A 37 18.98 -0.18 0.89
N GLY A 38 19.42 -1.38 0.49
CA GLY A 38 18.96 -2.65 1.06
C GLY A 38 17.63 -3.17 0.49
N TRP A 39 16.93 -2.40 -0.34
CA TRP A 39 15.65 -2.79 -0.92
C TRP A 39 15.80 -3.19 -2.38
N THR A 40 15.18 -4.32 -2.73
CA THR A 40 15.07 -4.82 -4.10
C THR A 40 13.73 -4.43 -4.72
N ILE A 41 13.52 -4.74 -6.00
CA ILE A 41 12.20 -4.58 -6.65
C ILE A 41 11.10 -5.30 -5.84
N ALA A 42 11.36 -6.52 -5.37
CA ALA A 42 10.42 -7.23 -4.50
C ALA A 42 10.09 -6.47 -3.21
N HIS A 43 11.07 -5.81 -2.59
CA HIS A 43 10.83 -4.99 -1.41
C HIS A 43 9.95 -3.78 -1.73
N GLN A 44 10.11 -3.16 -2.90
CA GLN A 44 9.26 -2.03 -3.30
C GLN A 44 7.79 -2.46 -3.47
N ILE A 45 7.53 -3.58 -4.15
CA ILE A 45 6.16 -4.06 -4.33
C ILE A 45 5.57 -4.56 -3.00
N ALA A 46 6.37 -5.20 -2.14
CA ALA A 46 5.93 -5.61 -0.81
C ALA A 46 5.61 -4.43 0.10
N HIS A 47 6.39 -3.35 0.01
CA HIS A 47 6.10 -2.11 0.72
C HIS A 47 4.75 -1.52 0.28
N LEU A 48 4.50 -1.43 -1.03
CA LEU A 48 3.21 -0.95 -1.55
C LEU A 48 2.04 -1.84 -1.09
N ALA A 49 2.19 -3.16 -1.17
CA ALA A 49 1.17 -4.11 -0.74
C ALA A 49 0.87 -4.03 0.76
N TRP A 50 1.91 -3.88 1.58
CA TRP A 50 1.75 -3.72 3.03
C TRP A 50 1.08 -2.38 3.37
N THR A 51 1.51 -1.28 2.76
CA THR A 51 0.93 0.04 2.99
C THR A 51 -0.56 0.06 2.60
N ASP A 52 -0.92 -0.57 1.47
CA ASP A 52 -2.33 -0.72 1.08
C ASP A 52 -3.14 -1.49 2.11
N HIS A 53 -2.58 -2.58 2.60
CA HIS A 53 -3.25 -3.40 3.61
C HIS A 53 -3.52 -2.59 4.88
N VAL A 54 -2.53 -1.85 5.37
CA VAL A 54 -2.68 -1.02 6.56
C VAL A 54 -3.64 0.16 6.33
N ALA A 55 -3.61 0.80 5.17
CA ALA A 55 -4.58 1.83 4.78
C ALA A 55 -6.00 1.27 4.68
N LEU A 56 -6.15 0.05 4.17
CA LEU A 56 -7.45 -0.64 4.11
C LEU A 56 -7.97 -0.93 5.52
N LEU A 57 -7.11 -1.38 6.45
CA LEU A 57 -7.50 -1.53 7.85
C LEU A 57 -7.94 -0.19 8.44
N ALA A 58 -7.20 0.89 8.21
CA ALA A 58 -7.61 2.21 8.69
C ALA A 58 -9.00 2.63 8.20
N GLY A 59 -9.36 2.24 6.97
CA GLY A 59 -10.66 2.57 6.37
C GLY A 59 -11.80 1.63 6.73
N THR A 60 -11.52 0.38 7.11
CA THR A 60 -12.55 -0.66 7.28
C THR A 60 -12.59 -1.30 8.68
N ASP A 61 -11.47 -1.31 9.40
CA ASP A 61 -11.34 -1.83 10.76
C ASP A 61 -10.27 -1.04 11.54
N ALA A 62 -10.69 0.09 12.10
CA ALA A 62 -9.81 0.93 12.90
C ALA A 62 -9.21 0.19 14.12
N THR A 63 -9.90 -0.83 14.66
CA THR A 63 -9.39 -1.61 15.79
C THR A 63 -8.22 -2.47 15.35
N ALA A 64 -8.35 -3.18 14.23
CA ALA A 64 -7.26 -3.94 13.63
C ALA A 64 -6.09 -3.04 13.21
N PHE A 65 -6.36 -1.85 12.66
CA PHE A 65 -5.32 -0.86 12.37
C PHE A 65 -4.51 -0.48 13.61
N PHE A 66 -5.17 -0.08 14.71
CA PHE A 66 -4.44 0.27 15.92
C PHE A 66 -3.70 -0.93 16.53
N ALA A 67 -4.27 -2.14 16.42
CA ALA A 67 -3.58 -3.36 16.83
C ALA A 67 -2.30 -3.60 16.02
N SER A 68 -2.32 -3.42 14.69
CA SER A 68 -1.12 -3.58 13.86
C SER A 68 -0.05 -2.53 14.16
N VAL A 69 -0.45 -1.30 14.49
CA VAL A 69 0.49 -0.24 14.92
C VAL A 69 1.11 -0.56 16.29
N ASN A 70 0.31 -1.01 17.25
CA ASN A 70 0.76 -1.28 18.62
C ASN A 70 1.56 -2.58 18.77
N ALA A 71 1.40 -3.53 17.84
CA ALA A 71 2.19 -4.76 17.82
C ALA A 71 3.66 -4.52 17.46
N ALA A 72 3.98 -3.36 16.87
CA ALA A 72 5.34 -3.04 16.45
C ALA A 72 6.21 -2.64 17.64
N PRO A 73 7.30 -3.37 17.93
CA PRO A 73 8.19 -3.04 19.05
C PRO A 73 8.97 -1.74 18.83
N ASP A 74 9.16 -1.34 17.56
CA ASP A 74 9.80 -0.09 17.16
C ASP A 74 9.01 0.57 16.02
N PRO A 75 8.24 1.65 16.30
CA PRO A 75 7.50 2.38 15.29
C PRO A 75 8.38 2.93 14.16
N ALA A 76 9.66 3.21 14.41
CA ALA A 76 10.58 3.70 13.38
C ALA A 76 10.92 2.63 12.33
N ARG A 77 10.72 1.35 12.66
CA ARG A 77 10.96 0.20 11.78
C ARG A 77 9.70 -0.48 11.28
N LEU A 78 8.52 0.10 11.56
CA LEU A 78 7.24 -0.47 11.18
C LEU A 78 7.19 -0.80 9.69
N VAL A 79 7.61 0.14 8.84
CA VAL A 79 7.61 -0.03 7.38
C VAL A 79 8.54 -1.16 6.95
N GLU A 80 9.73 -1.25 7.54
CA GLU A 80 10.70 -2.30 7.22
C GLU A 80 10.18 -3.68 7.65
N ALA A 81 9.62 -3.78 8.86
CA ALA A 81 9.05 -5.02 9.38
C ALA A 81 7.85 -5.48 8.53
N GLY A 82 6.90 -4.57 8.27
CA GLY A 82 5.72 -4.85 7.45
C GLY A 82 6.06 -5.24 6.01
N THR A 83 7.00 -4.54 5.39
CA THR A 83 7.52 -4.89 4.07
C THR A 83 8.10 -6.31 4.07
N ARG A 84 8.89 -6.66 5.09
CA ARG A 84 9.47 -8.01 5.22
C ARG A 84 8.41 -9.09 5.39
N GLU A 85 7.36 -8.83 6.16
CA GLU A 85 6.23 -9.75 6.34
C GLU A 85 5.43 -9.97 5.04
N PHE A 86 5.39 -8.96 4.17
CA PHE A 86 4.67 -9.03 2.90
C PHE A 86 5.48 -9.61 1.74
N LEU A 87 6.79 -9.81 1.90
CA LEU A 87 7.61 -10.47 0.88
C LEU A 87 7.04 -11.85 0.54
N ALA A 88 6.94 -12.13 -0.75
CA ALA A 88 6.47 -13.38 -1.29
C ALA A 88 7.10 -13.61 -2.68
N PRO A 89 6.96 -14.79 -3.29
CA PRO A 89 7.35 -15.01 -4.68
C PRO A 89 6.70 -13.97 -5.61
N PRO A 90 7.41 -13.50 -6.66
CA PRO A 90 6.98 -12.39 -7.52
C PRO A 90 5.52 -12.42 -8.00
N ALA A 91 5.06 -13.57 -8.50
CA ALA A 91 3.69 -13.71 -9.00
C ALA A 91 2.64 -13.60 -7.89
N GLU A 92 2.91 -14.17 -6.71
CA GLU A 92 2.03 -14.08 -5.56
C GLU A 92 2.00 -12.64 -5.02
N LEU A 93 3.17 -12.02 -4.91
CA LEU A 93 3.31 -10.65 -4.43
C LEU A 93 2.56 -9.66 -5.33
N LEU A 94 2.71 -9.79 -6.65
CA LEU A 94 2.02 -8.95 -7.62
C LEU A 94 0.49 -9.15 -7.57
N ALA A 95 0.03 -10.39 -7.47
CA ALA A 95 -1.39 -10.70 -7.33
C ALA A 95 -1.98 -10.14 -6.02
N ARG A 96 -1.24 -10.26 -4.91
CA ARG A 96 -1.61 -9.72 -3.60
C ARG A 96 -1.72 -8.20 -3.65
N TRP A 97 -0.71 -7.53 -4.20
CA TRP A 97 -0.72 -6.07 -4.33
C TRP A 97 -1.91 -5.59 -5.17
N ARG A 98 -2.17 -6.21 -6.32
CA ARG A 98 -3.29 -5.86 -7.19
C ARG A 98 -4.65 -5.99 -6.49
N ALA A 99 -4.87 -7.11 -5.81
CA ALA A 99 -6.10 -7.34 -5.08
C ALA A 99 -6.28 -6.37 -3.90
N GLY A 100 -5.18 -6.10 -3.17
CA GLY A 100 -5.15 -5.13 -2.07
C GLY A 100 -5.47 -3.71 -2.55
N ARG A 101 -4.85 -3.27 -3.64
CA ARG A 101 -5.07 -1.94 -4.23
C ARG A 101 -6.51 -1.74 -4.69
N ALA A 102 -7.09 -2.73 -5.36
CA ALA A 102 -8.50 -2.68 -5.76
C ALA A 102 -9.44 -2.59 -4.54
N SER A 103 -9.12 -3.34 -3.48
CA SER A 103 -9.91 -3.32 -2.23
C SER A 103 -9.80 -1.97 -1.51
N LEU A 104 -8.59 -1.40 -1.44
CA LEU A 104 -8.37 -0.07 -0.87
C LEU A 104 -9.13 1.01 -1.65
N ALA A 105 -9.01 1.02 -2.99
CA ALA A 105 -9.71 1.98 -3.83
C ALA A 105 -11.22 1.94 -3.59
N ALA A 106 -11.81 0.74 -3.52
CA ALA A 106 -13.23 0.57 -3.21
C ALA A 106 -13.60 1.09 -1.81
N ALA A 107 -12.78 0.82 -0.80
CA ALA A 107 -13.02 1.29 0.57
C ALA A 107 -12.93 2.82 0.67
N LEU A 108 -11.97 3.45 -0.01
CA LEU A 108 -11.84 4.91 -0.04
C LEU A 108 -13.00 5.58 -0.78
N ALA A 109 -13.45 5.02 -1.91
CA ALA A 109 -14.60 5.51 -2.64
C ALA A 109 -15.91 5.41 -1.83
N ALA A 110 -16.03 4.41 -0.95
CA ALA A 110 -17.19 4.23 -0.07
C ALA A 110 -17.15 5.08 1.20
N CYS A 111 -16.07 5.83 1.45
CA CYS A 111 -15.93 6.63 2.66
C CYS A 111 -16.92 7.81 2.65
N PRO A 112 -17.70 8.03 3.73
CA PRO A 112 -18.66 9.14 3.76
C PRO A 112 -17.97 10.51 3.60
N PRO A 113 -18.62 11.48 2.92
CA PRO A 113 -18.06 12.82 2.77
C PRO A 113 -17.72 13.46 4.13
N GLY A 114 -16.50 13.96 4.26
CA GLY A 114 -16.01 14.64 5.46
C GLY A 114 -15.41 13.71 6.53
N GLU A 115 -15.55 12.40 6.40
CA GLU A 115 -14.89 11.44 7.29
C GLU A 115 -13.38 11.40 7.07
N LYS A 116 -12.65 11.09 8.15
CA LYS A 116 -11.18 10.95 8.11
C LYS A 116 -10.74 9.65 8.77
N LEU A 117 -9.85 8.97 8.06
CA LEU A 117 -9.25 7.71 8.46
C LEU A 117 -8.15 7.96 9.51
N PRO A 118 -8.03 7.12 10.55
CA PRO A 118 -6.90 7.18 11.47
C PRO A 118 -5.58 6.91 10.72
N TRP A 119 -4.53 7.68 11.01
CA TRP A 119 -3.23 7.46 10.38
C TRP A 119 -2.07 7.95 11.25
N TYR A 120 -1.35 7.05 11.91
CA TYR A 120 -0.12 7.31 12.68
C TYR A 120 -0.10 8.63 13.48
N GLY A 121 -1.02 8.77 14.44
CA GLY A 121 -1.13 9.97 15.29
C GLY A 121 -1.81 11.17 14.63
N THR A 122 -2.22 11.04 13.36
CA THR A 122 -2.99 12.02 12.61
C THR A 122 -4.29 11.40 12.09
N ARG A 123 -5.03 12.15 11.26
CA ARG A 123 -6.16 11.63 10.49
C ARG A 123 -6.09 12.15 9.06
N MET A 124 -6.24 11.27 8.08
CA MET A 124 -6.19 11.62 6.65
C MET A 124 -7.59 11.54 6.02
N SER A 125 -7.91 12.46 5.11
CA SER A 125 -9.06 12.29 4.23
C SER A 125 -8.79 11.19 3.20
N PRO A 126 -9.83 10.62 2.57
CA PRO A 126 -9.63 9.67 1.46
C PRO A 126 -8.72 10.22 0.36
N THR A 127 -8.90 11.50 -0.01
CA THR A 127 -8.06 12.16 -1.02
C THR A 127 -6.58 12.21 -0.64
N SER A 128 -6.26 12.50 0.63
CA SER A 128 -4.87 12.48 1.09
C SER A 128 -4.30 11.07 1.17
N MET A 129 -5.13 10.07 1.45
CA MET A 129 -4.71 8.67 1.52
C MET A 129 -4.36 8.12 0.13
N VAL A 130 -5.09 8.50 -0.92
CA VAL A 130 -4.82 8.09 -2.30
C VAL A 130 -3.43 8.55 -2.77
N THR A 131 -2.95 9.70 -2.29
CA THR A 131 -1.68 10.32 -2.71
C THR A 131 -0.51 10.10 -1.73
N ALA A 132 -0.68 9.22 -0.74
CA ALA A 132 0.25 9.05 0.39
C ALA A 132 1.52 8.25 0.05
#